data_AF-A0A3N8G694-F1
#
_entry.id   AF-A0A3N8G694-F1
#
_cell.length_a   1.000
_cell.length_b   1.000
_cell.length_c   1.000
_cell.angle_alpha   90.00
_cell.angle_beta   90.00
_cell.angle_gamma   90.00
#
_symmetry.space_group_name_H-M   'P 1'
#
loop_
_entity.id
_entity.type
_entity.pdbx_description
1 polymer ?
#
loop_
_entity_poly.entity_id
_entity_poly.type
_entity_poly.pdbx_seq_one_letter_code
_entity_poly.pdbx_strand_id
1 'polypeptide(L)'
;MSDTFELVAISLPPDIAPEALPAAVKSMVADCWPGMSRGQLIARVRRHALRLSLRAREACAPGEIGRFCLCLTADGESVRLIAYLRRVPRRRKPMRSGKPVRNSSTPARDPRQTSLF
;
A
#
# COMPACT_ATOMS: atom_id res chain seq x y z
N MET A 1 5.96 8.48 6.69
CA MET A 1 6.79 8.01 5.56
C MET A 1 7.38 6.64 5.90
N SER A 2 6.63 5.56 5.66
CA SER A 2 7.06 4.19 6.02
C SER A 2 6.20 3.12 5.33
N ASP A 3 5.81 3.36 4.08
CA ASP A 3 5.22 2.33 3.23
C ASP A 3 6.32 1.71 2.37
N THR A 4 7.16 0.91 3.00
CA THR A 4 8.19 0.12 2.29
C THR A 4 7.57 -1.11 1.62
N PHE A 5 6.28 -1.34 1.79
CA PHE A 5 5.59 -2.52 1.27
C PHE A 5 4.33 -2.13 0.52
N GLU A 6 4.13 -2.81 -0.61
CA GLU A 6 2.93 -2.79 -1.42
C GLU A 6 2.29 -4.18 -1.42
N LEU A 7 0.97 -4.22 -1.23
CA LEU A 7 0.17 -5.42 -1.31
C LEU A 7 0.14 -5.91 -2.75
N VAL A 8 0.47 -7.17 -2.99
CA VAL A 8 0.34 -7.81 -4.30
C VAL A 8 -0.94 -8.63 -4.33
N ALA A 9 -1.16 -9.45 -3.30
CA ALA A 9 -2.32 -10.31 -3.19
C ALA A 9 -2.57 -10.72 -1.74
N ILE A 10 -3.79 -11.17 -1.46
CA ILE A 10 -4.17 -11.86 -0.23
C ILE A 10 -4.71 -13.23 -0.64
N SER A 11 -4.27 -14.29 0.02
CA SER A 11 -4.81 -15.63 -0.15
C SER A 11 -5.21 -16.25 1.17
N LEU A 12 -6.13 -17.21 1.07
CA LEU A 12 -6.49 -18.11 2.13
C LEU A 12 -5.48 -19.26 2.22
N PRO A 13 -5.14 -19.74 3.43
CA PRO A 13 -4.49 -21.04 3.58
C PRO A 13 -5.36 -22.15 2.96
N PRO A 14 -4.74 -23.22 2.43
CA PRO A 14 -5.48 -24.30 1.77
C PRO A 14 -6.48 -25.01 2.69
N ASP A 15 -6.24 -24.95 4.01
CA ASP A 15 -7.06 -25.63 5.02
C ASP A 15 -8.31 -24.85 5.44
N ILE A 16 -8.51 -23.62 4.93
CA ILE A 16 -9.61 -22.74 5.33
C ILE A 16 -10.54 -22.48 4.16
N ALA A 17 -11.79 -22.92 4.31
CA ALA A 17 -12.85 -22.62 3.35
C ALA A 17 -13.18 -21.10 3.35
N PRO A 18 -13.31 -20.45 2.19
CA PRO A 18 -13.66 -19.03 2.12
C PRO A 18 -15.03 -18.72 2.76
N GLU A 19 -15.96 -19.66 2.74
CA GLU A 19 -17.29 -19.55 3.33
C GLU A 19 -17.24 -19.45 4.85
N ALA A 20 -16.26 -20.10 5.48
CA ALA A 20 -16.06 -20.11 6.93
C ALA A 20 -15.48 -18.78 7.47
N LEU A 21 -15.11 -17.83 6.60
CA LEU A 21 -14.60 -16.54 7.04
C LEU A 21 -15.71 -15.65 7.64
N PRO A 22 -15.43 -14.93 8.74
CA PRO A 22 -16.31 -13.89 9.25
C PRO A 22 -16.63 -12.82 8.20
N ALA A 23 -17.86 -12.31 8.21
CA ALA A 23 -18.32 -11.33 7.23
C ALA A 23 -17.47 -10.04 7.19
N ALA A 24 -16.98 -9.59 8.36
CA ALA A 24 -16.07 -8.44 8.46
C ALA A 24 -14.73 -8.70 7.75
N VAL A 25 -14.20 -9.92 7.83
CA VAL A 25 -12.96 -10.31 7.14
C VAL A 25 -13.19 -10.36 5.63
N LYS A 26 -14.30 -10.95 5.17
CA LYS A 26 -14.68 -10.97 3.75
C LYS A 26 -14.79 -9.56 3.18
N SER A 27 -15.48 -8.66 3.89
CA SER A 27 -15.66 -7.26 3.49
C SER A 27 -14.33 -6.50 3.44
N MET A 28 -13.46 -6.72 4.42
CA MET A 28 -12.13 -6.11 4.43
C MET A 28 -11.25 -6.61 3.26
N VAL A 29 -11.28 -7.91 2.95
CA VAL A 29 -10.54 -8.47 1.81
C VAL A 29 -11.09 -7.93 0.48
N ALA A 30 -12.40 -7.79 0.34
CA ALA A 30 -13.03 -7.20 -0.84
C ALA A 30 -12.62 -5.73 -1.06
N ASP A 31 -12.38 -4.99 0.03
CA ASP A 31 -11.87 -3.62 -0.03
C ASP A 31 -10.38 -3.54 -0.42
N CYS A 32 -9.67 -4.68 -0.44
CA CYS A 32 -8.24 -4.74 -0.76
C CYS A 32 -7.97 -4.82 -2.27
N TRP A 33 -6.88 -4.18 -2.72
CA TRP A 33 -6.44 -4.23 -4.12
C TRP A 33 -4.90 -4.37 -4.24
N PRO A 34 -4.41 -4.91 -5.37
CA PRO A 34 -2.98 -4.93 -5.70
C PRO A 34 -2.40 -3.52 -5.88
N GLY A 35 -1.29 -3.21 -5.21
CA GLY A 35 -0.63 -1.91 -5.16
C GLY A 35 -0.91 -1.12 -3.87
N MET A 36 -1.74 -1.63 -2.97
CA MET A 36 -2.07 -0.95 -1.72
C MET A 36 -0.87 -0.86 -0.77
N SER A 37 -0.64 0.30 -0.17
CA SER A 37 0.42 0.47 0.82
C SER A 37 0.12 -0.23 2.15
N ARG A 38 1.14 -0.54 2.95
CA ARG A 38 0.95 -1.10 4.30
C ARG A 38 0.07 -0.20 5.19
N GLY A 39 0.26 1.12 5.13
CA GLY A 39 -0.56 2.09 5.85
C GLY A 39 -2.02 2.07 5.41
N GLN A 40 -2.28 1.98 4.11
CA GLN A 40 -3.63 1.86 3.55
C GLN A 40 -4.30 0.55 3.98
N LEU A 41 -3.57 -0.57 3.98
CA LEU A 41 -4.05 -1.84 4.50
C LEU A 41 -4.47 -1.71 5.97
N ILE A 42 -3.61 -1.15 6.82
CA ILE A 42 -3.91 -0.95 8.25
C ILE A 42 -5.15 -0.07 8.45
N ALA A 43 -5.26 1.02 7.67
CA ALA A 43 -6.41 1.93 7.76
C ALA A 43 -7.73 1.22 7.44
N ARG A 44 -7.74 0.32 6.45
CA ARG A 44 -8.91 -0.49 6.12
C ARG A 44 -9.26 -1.50 7.19
N VAL A 45 -8.27 -2.22 7.71
CA VAL A 45 -8.54 -3.19 8.79
C VAL A 45 -9.17 -2.50 9.99
N ARG A 46 -8.69 -1.30 10.35
CA ARG A 46 -9.30 -0.48 11.40
C ARG A 46 -10.72 -0.02 11.08
N ARG A 47 -11.03 0.30 9.81
CA ARG A 47 -12.38 0.68 9.38
C ARG A 47 -13.40 -0.44 9.61
N HIS A 48 -12.97 -1.69 9.51
CA HIS A 48 -13.80 -2.87 9.78
C HIS A 48 -13.77 -3.31 11.26
N ALA A 49 -13.27 -2.46 12.17
CA ALA A 49 -13.12 -2.76 13.60
C ALA A 49 -12.25 -4.01 13.91
N LEU A 50 -11.40 -4.40 12.96
CA LEU A 50 -10.52 -5.56 13.09
C LEU A 50 -9.17 -5.17 13.69
N ARG A 51 -8.54 -6.09 14.43
CA ARG A 51 -7.13 -5.96 14.82
C ARG A 51 -6.24 -6.66 13.80
N LEU A 52 -5.19 -5.97 13.36
CA LEU A 52 -4.20 -6.50 12.41
C LEU A 52 -2.92 -6.90 13.15
N SER A 53 -2.42 -8.10 12.85
CA SER A 53 -1.05 -8.50 13.14
C SER A 53 -0.41 -9.03 11.87
N LEU A 54 0.75 -8.48 11.50
CA LEU A 54 1.47 -8.86 10.29
C LEU A 54 2.85 -9.36 10.68
N ARG A 55 3.15 -10.62 10.38
CA ARG A 55 4.46 -11.25 10.63
C ARG A 55 5.10 -11.71 9.33
N ALA A 56 6.35 -11.35 9.11
CA ALA A 56 7.12 -11.86 7.98
C ALA A 56 7.33 -13.37 8.16
N ARG A 57 7.05 -14.16 7.12
CA ARG A 57 7.36 -15.59 7.11
C ARG A 57 8.74 -15.84 6.49
N GLU A 58 9.09 -15.04 5.49
CA GLU A 58 10.36 -15.07 4.77
C GLU A 58 10.90 -13.64 4.67
N ALA A 59 12.22 -13.47 4.80
CA ALA A 59 12.87 -12.20 4.51
C ALA A 59 12.80 -11.92 3.00
N CYS A 60 12.58 -10.66 2.63
CA CYS A 60 12.37 -10.24 1.25
C CYS A 60 13.32 -9.08 0.92
N ALA A 61 14.08 -9.22 -0.17
CA ALA A 61 14.91 -8.14 -0.67
C ALA A 61 14.03 -7.02 -1.28
N PRO A 62 14.53 -5.78 -1.40
CA PRO A 62 13.83 -4.74 -2.14
C PRO A 62 13.54 -5.17 -3.58
N GLY A 63 12.31 -5.00 -4.05
CA GLY A 63 11.84 -5.43 -5.37
C GLY A 63 11.20 -6.82 -5.37
N GLU A 64 11.56 -7.67 -4.42
CA GLU A 64 10.99 -9.02 -4.30
C GLU A 64 9.62 -9.02 -3.61
N ILE A 65 8.91 -10.13 -3.75
CA ILE A 65 7.62 -10.40 -3.10
C ILE A 65 7.86 -11.37 -1.94
N GLY A 66 7.59 -10.91 -0.73
CA GLY A 66 7.66 -11.71 0.49
C GLY A 66 6.28 -12.25 0.87
N ARG A 67 6.27 -13.40 1.55
CA ARG A 67 5.07 -13.96 2.18
C ARG A 67 4.99 -13.51 3.63
N PHE A 68 3.83 -12.98 4.00
CA PHE A 68 3.53 -12.51 5.34
C PHE A 68 2.31 -13.23 5.88
N CYS A 69 2.36 -13.65 7.15
CA CYS A 69 1.19 -14.08 7.89
C CYS A 69 0.42 -12.83 8.32
N LEU A 70 -0.81 -12.71 7.82
CA LEU A 70 -1.76 -11.66 8.16
C LEU A 70 -2.81 -12.25 9.11
N CYS A 71 -2.71 -11.93 10.40
CA CYS A 71 -3.74 -12.29 11.37
C CYS A 71 -4.72 -11.12 11.53
N LEU A 72 -6.00 -11.44 11.47
CA LEU A 72 -7.11 -10.50 11.65
C LEU A 72 -7.96 -11.00 12.81
N THR A 73 -8.18 -10.16 13.82
CA THR A 73 -9.04 -10.51 14.95
C THR A 73 -10.32 -9.69 14.90
N ALA A 74 -11.47 -10.37 14.88
CA ALA A 74 -12.82 -9.82 14.97
C ALA A 74 -13.47 -10.36 16.25
N ASP A 75 -13.89 -9.50 17.19
CA ASP A 75 -14.67 -9.92 18.37
C ASP A 75 -14.11 -11.11 19.17
N GLY A 76 -12.78 -11.26 19.21
CA GLY A 76 -12.08 -12.35 19.90
C GLY A 76 -11.71 -13.54 19.01
N GLU A 77 -12.33 -13.69 17.84
CA GLU A 77 -11.97 -14.70 16.85
C GLU A 77 -10.83 -14.23 15.96
N SER A 78 -9.82 -15.08 15.75
CA SER A 78 -8.64 -14.74 14.96
C SER A 78 -8.54 -15.59 13.70
N VAL A 79 -8.54 -14.93 12.54
CA VAL A 79 -8.37 -15.53 11.22
C VAL A 79 -6.95 -15.30 10.73
N ARG A 80 -6.35 -16.34 10.14
CA ARG A 80 -5.02 -16.27 9.51
C ARG A 80 -5.17 -16.30 7.99
N LEU A 81 -4.58 -15.29 7.34
CA LEU A 81 -4.47 -15.15 5.89
C LEU A 81 -3.00 -15.06 5.49
N ILE A 82 -2.72 -15.28 4.22
CA ILE A 82 -1.40 -15.08 3.63
C ILE A 82 -1.44 -13.79 2.81
N ALA A 83 -0.62 -12.82 3.18
CA ALA A 83 -0.43 -11.59 2.42
C ALA A 83 0.87 -11.65 1.63
N TYR A 84 0.80 -11.41 0.33
CA TYR A 84 1.95 -11.26 -0.55
C TYR A 84 2.28 -9.77 -0.62
N LEU A 85 3.42 -9.37 -0.08
CA LEU A 85 3.84 -7.98 -0.04
C LEU A 85 5.13 -7.81 -0.83
N ARG A 86 5.16 -6.88 -1.78
CA ARG A 86 6.37 -6.46 -2.46
C ARG A 86 7.08 -5.41 -1.63
N ARG A 87 8.37 -5.60 -1.37
CA ARG A 87 9.18 -4.57 -0.71
C ARG A 87 9.54 -3.49 -1.73
N VAL A 88 8.96 -2.30 -1.59
CA VAL A 88 9.29 -1.16 -2.46
C VAL A 88 10.67 -0.65 -2.09
N PRO A 89 11.62 -0.58 -3.04
CA PRO A 89 12.88 0.09 -2.78
C PRO A 89 12.57 1.53 -2.39
N ARG A 90 13.08 1.97 -1.23
CA ARG A 90 13.01 3.38 -0.85
C ARG A 90 13.60 4.16 -2.01
N ARG A 91 12.77 4.87 -2.78
CA ARG A 91 13.29 5.92 -3.66
C ARG A 91 14.07 6.83 -2.74
N ARG A 92 15.39 6.76 -2.79
CA ARG A 92 16.22 7.86 -2.30
C ARG A 92 15.68 9.04 -3.10
N LYS A 93 14.92 9.92 -2.45
CA LYS A 93 14.73 11.25 -3.02
C LYS A 93 16.15 11.68 -3.36
N PRO A 94 16.47 12.05 -4.62
CA PRO A 94 17.74 12.70 -4.86
C PRO A 94 17.77 13.83 -3.83
N MET A 95 18.75 13.76 -2.93
CA MET A 95 19.06 14.86 -2.05
C MET A 95 19.12 16.05 -2.99
N ARG A 96 18.20 17.01 -2.82
CA ARG A 96 18.32 18.32 -3.45
C ARG A 96 19.63 18.90 -2.89
N SER A 97 20.76 18.47 -3.44
CA SER A 97 21.94 19.30 -3.52
C SER A 97 21.48 20.53 -4.30
N GLY A 98 21.52 21.66 -3.61
CA GLY A 98 20.87 22.88 -4.01
C GLY A 98 21.20 23.26 -5.45
N LYS A 99 20.17 23.24 -6.30
CA LYS A 99 20.00 24.26 -7.34
C LYS A 99 18.58 24.79 -7.18
N PRO A 100 18.40 26.11 -6.98
CA PRO A 100 17.06 26.68 -7.03
C PRO A 100 16.47 26.32 -8.39
N VAL A 101 15.23 25.83 -8.36
CA VAL A 101 14.39 25.70 -9.54
C VAL A 101 14.33 27.09 -10.14
N ARG A 102 15.07 27.30 -11.24
CA ARG A 102 14.81 28.43 -12.13
C ARG A 102 13.35 28.26 -12.52
N ASN A 103 12.58 29.22 -12.04
CA ASN A 103 11.21 29.52 -12.38
C ASN A 103 10.91 29.01 -13.80
N SER A 104 9.79 28.31 -13.94
CA SER A 104 9.13 28.17 -15.23
C SER A 104 9.14 29.55 -15.90
N SER A 105 10.06 29.75 -16.84
CA SER A 105 10.00 30.89 -17.73
C SER A 105 8.69 30.74 -18.47
N THR A 106 7.79 31.69 -18.28
CA THR A 106 6.73 31.93 -19.24
C THR A 106 7.36 31.93 -20.65
N PRO A 107 6.73 31.30 -21.64
CA PRO A 107 7.24 31.35 -23.01
C PRO A 107 7.36 32.82 -23.42
N ALA A 108 8.43 33.16 -24.16
CA ALA A 108 8.67 34.52 -24.61
C ALA A 108 7.43 35.03 -25.38
N ARG A 109 6.79 36.09 -24.87
CA ARG A 109 5.70 36.78 -25.56
C ARG A 109 6.23 37.35 -26.88
N ASP A 110 5.57 37.02 -27.98
CA ASP A 110 5.81 37.65 -29.27
C ASP A 110 5.45 39.15 -29.16
N PRO A 111 6.34 40.09 -29.53
CA PRO A 111 6.07 41.53 -29.47
C PRO A 111 4.91 41.99 -30.36
N ARG A 112 4.39 41.14 -31.27
CA ARG A 112 3.18 41.44 -32.06
C ARG A 112 1.87 41.14 -31.33
N GLN A 113 1.92 40.50 -30.16
CA GLN A 113 0.72 40.12 -29.42
C GLN A 113 0.32 41.25 -28.45
N THR A 114 -0.17 42.36 -29.02
CA THR A 114 -0.87 43.41 -28.28
C THR A 114 -2.15 42.83 -27.69
N SER A 115 -2.36 43.06 -26.39
CA SER A 115 -3.45 42.53 -25.58
C SER A 115 -4.83 42.77 -26.18
N LEU A 116 -5.58 41.69 -26.41
CA LEU A 116 -7.04 41.73 -26.38
C LEU A 116 -7.47 41.31 -24.97
N PHE A 117 -7.97 42.31 -24.23
CA PHE A 117 -8.53 42.26 -22.87
C PHE A 117 -7.53 42.22 -21.69
#